data_AF-A0A1H4UCM1-F1
#
_entry.id   AF-A0A1H4UCM1-F1
#
_cell.length_a   1.000
_cell.length_b   1.000
_cell.length_c   1.000
_cell.angle_alpha   90.00
_cell.angle_beta   90.00
_cell.angle_gamma   90.00
#
_symmetry.space_group_name_H-M   'P 1'
#
loop_
_entity.id
_entity.type
_entity.pdbx_description
1 polymer ?
#
loop_
_entity_poly.entity_id
_entity_poly.type
_entity_poly.pdbx_seq_one_letter_code
_entity_poly.pdbx_strand_id
1 'polypeptide(L)' 'MIVYDIVLNGVIKETIQPRKKSLKEIYAFMLEQSKLMKAKYGENVKINGRMIY' A
#
# COMPACT_ATOMS: atom_id res chain seq x y z
N MET A 1 8.21 -12.50 0.35
CA MET A 1 8.18 -11.07 0.75
C MET A 1 6.86 -10.43 0.31
N ILE A 2 6.12 -9.77 1.20
CA ILE A 2 4.88 -9.06 0.83
C ILE A 2 5.25 -7.64 0.39
N VAL A 3 4.76 -7.22 -0.76
CA VAL A 3 4.82 -5.84 -1.27
C VAL A 3 3.41 -5.38 -1.59
N TYR A 4 3.18 -4.07 -1.54
CA TYR A 4 1.90 -3.47 -1.86
C TYR A 4 2.08 -2.39 -2.92
N ASP A 5 1.53 -2.62 -4.10
CA ASP A 5 1.52 -1.65 -5.19
C ASP A 5 0.33 -0.71 -5.03
N ILE A 6 0.60 0.58 -4.98
CA ILE A 6 -0.41 1.63 -5.05
C ILE A 6 -0.62 1.98 -6.50
N VAL A 7 -1.81 1.65 -6.99
CA VAL A 7 -2.27 1.96 -8.33
C VAL A 7 -3.18 3.17 -8.26
N LEU A 8 -2.79 4.24 -8.96
CA LEU A 8 -3.60 5.43 -9.15
C LEU A 8 -3.95 5.57 -10.62
N ASN A 9 -5.24 5.63 -10.94
CA ASN A 9 -5.71 5.82 -12.33
C ASN A 9 -5.12 4.80 -13.33
N GLY A 10 -4.86 3.58 -12.88
CA GLY A 10 -4.26 2.52 -13.70
C GLY A 10 -2.73 2.55 -13.79
N VAL A 11 -2.07 3.53 -13.16
CA VAL A 11 -0.60 3.65 -13.11
C VAL A 11 -0.10 3.28 -11.71
N ILE A 12 0.91 2.42 -11.63
CA ILE A 12 1.60 2.12 -10.37
C ILE A 12 2.41 3.37 -10.00
N LYS A 13 2.04 4.04 -8.90
CA LYS A 13 2.76 5.22 -8.42
C LYS A 13 3.87 4.86 -7.44
N GLU A 14 3.56 4.01 -6.49
CA GLU A 14 4.48 3.67 -5.40
C GLU A 14 4.29 2.21 -4.99
N THR A 15 5.40 1.53 -4.70
CA THR A 15 5.40 0.19 -4.13
C THR A 15 5.82 0.29 -2.68
N ILE A 16 4.91 -0.01 -1.77
CA ILE A 16 5.14 -0.10 -0.34
C ILE A 16 5.71 -1.48 -0.03
N GLN A 17 6.89 -1.50 0.59
CA GLN A 17 7.43 -2.71 1.19
C GLN A 17 7.36 -2.61 2.72
N PRO A 18 6.50 -3.39 3.40
CA PRO A 18 6.57 -3.49 4.85
C PRO A 18 7.95 -4.03 5.27
N ARG A 19 8.72 -3.21 5.98
CA ARG A 19 10.01 -3.61 6.60
C ARG A 19 9.82 -4.53 7.81
N LYS A 20 8.60 -4.60 8.36
CA LYS A 20 8.30 -5.34 9.58
C LYS A 20 7.69 -6.71 9.25
N LYS A 21 8.03 -7.72 10.06
CA LYS A 21 7.58 -9.11 9.88
C LYS A 21 6.19 -9.38 10.47
N SER A 22 5.71 -8.55 11.40
CA SER A 22 4.43 -8.76 12.08
C SER A 22 3.24 -8.24 11.28
N LEU A 23 2.29 -9.11 10.95
CA LEU A 23 1.06 -8.78 10.22
C LEU A 23 0.29 -7.59 10.82
N LYS A 24 0.23 -7.49 12.15
CA LYS A 24 -0.48 -6.40 12.86
C LYS A 24 0.13 -5.03 12.54
N GLU A 25 1.45 -4.95 12.47
CA GLU A 25 2.15 -3.71 12.16
C GLU A 25 2.07 -3.37 10.66
N ILE A 26 2.11 -4.39 9.80
CA ILE A 26 1.88 -4.21 8.36
C ILE A 26 0.48 -3.63 8.13
N TYR A 27 -0.52 -4.18 8.82
CA TYR A 27 -1.89 -3.71 8.74
C TYR A 27 -2.03 -2.27 9.24
N ALA A 28 -1.46 -1.94 10.40
CA ALA A 28 -1.48 -0.56 10.92
C ALA A 28 -0.80 0.42 9.97
N PHE A 29 0.38 0.07 9.46
CA PHE A 29 1.13 0.87 8.48
C PHE A 29 0.32 1.07 7.20
N MET A 30 -0.28 0.01 6.65
CA MET A 30 -1.12 0.08 5.46
C MET A 30 -2.35 0.95 5.67
N LEU A 31 -2.93 0.95 6.87
CA LEU A 31 -4.11 1.75 7.19
C LEU A 31 -3.77 3.25 7.26
N GLU A 32 -2.62 3.60 7.83
CA GLU A 32 -2.08 4.97 7.79
C GLU A 32 -1.73 5.41 6.37
N GLN A 33 -1.02 4.57 5.61
CA GLN A 33 -0.66 4.86 4.23
C GLN A 33 -1.90 5.00 3.34
N SER A 34 -2.92 4.18 3.54
CA SER A 34 -4.20 4.29 2.80
C SER A 34 -4.87 5.65 3.04
N LYS A 35 -4.88 6.15 4.29
CA LYS A 35 -5.43 7.47 4.61
C LYS A 35 -4.63 8.59 3.94
N LEU A 36 -3.30 8.52 4.02
CA LEU A 36 -2.40 9.48 3.38
C LEU A 36 -2.56 9.48 1.86
N MET A 37 -2.65 8.29 1.25
CA MET A 37 -2.82 8.12 -0.19
C MET A 37 -4.17 8.65 -0.67
N LYS A 38 -5.25 8.36 0.07
CA LYS A 38 -6.57 8.93 -0.20
C LYS A 38 -6.58 10.45 -0.07
N ALA A 39 -5.88 11.01 0.91
CA ALA A 39 -5.76 12.46 1.05
C ALA A 39 -4.92 13.09 -0.08
N LYS A 40 -3.82 12.43 -0.49
CA LYS A 40 -2.88 12.92 -1.51
C LYS A 40 -3.40 12.79 -2.94
N TYR A 41 -4.17 11.74 -3.22
CA TYR A 41 -4.57 11.38 -4.58
C TYR A 41 -6.10 11.22 -4.79
N GLY A 42 -6.91 11.41 -3.75
CA GLY A 42 -8.36 11.26 -3.80
C GLY A 42 -8.85 9.82 -3.62
N GLU A 43 -10.15 9.59 -3.79
CA GLU A 43 -10.77 8.27 -3.57
C GLU A 43 -10.37 7.19 -4.59
N ASN A 44 -9.73 7.55 -5.71
CA ASN A 44 -9.37 6.63 -6.80
C ASN A 44 -8.04 5.86 -6.57
N VAL A 45 -7.66 5.64 -5.32
CA VAL A 45 -6.49 4.84 -4.96
C VAL A 45 -6.87 3.37 -4.82
N LYS A 46 -6.23 2.50 -5.60
CA LYS A 46 -6.28 1.05 -5.42
C LYS A 46 -4.98 0.56 -4.83
N ILE A 47 -5.06 -0.28 -3.81
CA ILE A 47 -3.88 -0.89 -3.19
C ILE A 47 -3.92 -2.38 -3.47
N ASN A 48 -2.92 -2.86 -4.20
CA ASN A 48 -2.79 -4.26 -4.59
C ASN A 48 -1.63 -4.90 -3.82
N GLY A 49 -1.95 -5.86 -2.95
CA GLY A 49 -0.92 -6.69 -2.30
C GLY A 49 -0.41 -7.77 -3.24
N ARG A 50 0.91 -7.90 -3.37
CA ARG A 50 1.58 -9.01 -4.06
C ARG A 50 2.55 -9.71 -3.12
N MET A 51 2.56 -11.03 -3.17
CA MET A 51 3.59 -11.84 -2.53
C MET A 51 4.66 -12.16 -3.58
N ILE A 52 5.87 -11.68 -3.35
CA ILE A 52 7.06 -12.06 -4.10
C ILE A 52 7.68 -13.26 -3.39
N TYR A 53 8.04 -14.32 -4.12
CA TYR A 53 8.71 -15.49 -3.55
C TYR A 53 10.23 -15.30 -3.57
#